data_AF-A0AAU2DII3-F1
#
_entry.id   AF-A0AAU2DII3-F1
#
_cell.length_a   1.000
_cell.length_b   1.000
_cell.length_c   1.000
_cell.angle_alpha   90.00
_cell.angle_beta   90.00
_cell.angle_gamma   90.00
#
_symmetry.space_group_name_H-M   'P 1'
#
loop_
_entity.id
_entity.type
_entity.pdbx_description
1 polymer ?
#
loop_
_entity_poly.entity_id
_entity_poly.type
_entity_poly.pdbx_seq_one_letter_code
_entity_poly.pdbx_strand_id
1 'polypeptide(L)'
;MPLGPDTPLASKLAVLLRRKRGADGKTPSTRVIAAATAQAPGGKPAMTHQVVNDLLNGDKSNPTISQLAGLARALNSPVAYLLPGYNGLTSLAVYEKHQDAREALRLVHDLGEAGAAELLEAAREIRLRHGHSDLTVPEVPEPLHPAAEPPRPGRRRRLSFTEAAERAVSDLEGT
;
A
#
# COMPACT_ATOMS: atom_id res chain seq x y z
N MET A 1 1.94 -21.93 -12.71
CA MET A 1 1.87 -20.84 -11.72
C MET A 1 3.16 -20.89 -10.90
N PRO A 2 3.94 -19.81 -10.78
CA PRO A 2 5.17 -19.88 -10.00
C PRO A 2 4.79 -20.18 -8.53
N LEU A 3 5.37 -21.25 -8.00
CA LEU A 3 5.26 -21.69 -6.61
C LEU A 3 6.09 -20.78 -5.70
N GLY A 4 5.90 -19.47 -5.80
CA GLY A 4 6.44 -18.55 -4.81
C GLY A 4 5.77 -18.82 -3.45
N PRO A 5 6.46 -18.60 -2.32
CA PRO A 5 5.83 -18.72 -1.02
C PRO A 5 4.59 -17.81 -0.97
N ASP A 6 3.47 -18.36 -0.52
CA ASP A 6 2.25 -17.59 -0.42
C ASP A 6 2.45 -16.46 0.59
N THR A 7 2.34 -15.21 0.13
CA THR A 7 2.51 -14.07 1.01
C THR A 7 1.22 -13.88 1.81
N PRO A 8 1.25 -13.89 3.15
CA PRO A 8 0.04 -13.77 3.94
C PRO A 8 -0.73 -12.50 3.61
N LEU A 9 -2.07 -12.57 3.66
CA LEU A 9 -2.94 -11.42 3.39
C LEU A 9 -2.55 -10.19 4.24
N ALA A 10 -2.27 -10.38 5.53
CA ALA A 10 -1.83 -9.31 6.42
C ALA A 10 -0.57 -8.59 5.89
N SER A 11 0.41 -9.33 5.38
CA SER A 11 1.63 -8.77 4.77
C SER A 11 1.31 -7.98 3.50
N LYS A 12 0.43 -8.50 2.64
CA LYS A 12 -0.01 -7.78 1.43
C LYS A 12 -0.74 -6.49 1.78
N LEU A 13 -1.62 -6.51 2.79
CA LEU A 13 -2.31 -5.32 3.28
C LEU A 13 -1.33 -4.30 3.88
N ALA A 14 -0.31 -4.74 4.62
CA ALA A 14 0.73 -3.86 5.15
C ALA A 14 1.49 -3.12 4.04
N VAL A 15 1.84 -3.82 2.95
CA VAL A 15 2.42 -3.20 1.75
C VAL A 15 1.50 -2.13 1.17
N LEU A 16 0.23 -2.46 0.95
CA LEU A 16 -0.74 -1.51 0.38
C LEU A 16 -0.96 -0.28 1.28
N LEU A 17 -0.99 -0.46 2.60
CA LEU A 17 -1.11 0.65 3.55
C LEU A 17 0.08 1.60 3.51
N ARG A 18 1.31 1.07 3.44
CA ARG A 18 2.52 1.90 3.30
C ARG A 18 2.49 2.72 2.02
N ARG A 19 1.94 2.16 0.94
CA ARG A 19 1.78 2.84 -0.36
C ARG A 19 0.66 3.88 -0.37
N LYS A 20 -0.42 3.65 0.39
CA LYS A 20 -1.58 4.56 0.47
C LYS A 20 -1.43 5.66 1.53
N ARG A 21 -0.22 6.00 1.96
CA ARG A 21 -0.02 7.15 2.84
C ARG A 21 -0.65 8.40 2.20
N GLY A 22 -1.44 9.13 2.99
CA GLY A 22 -2.16 10.31 2.53
C GLY A 22 -1.21 11.43 2.13
N ALA A 23 -1.75 12.53 1.59
CA ALA A 23 -0.99 13.74 1.28
C ALA A 23 -0.28 14.33 2.51
N ASP A 24 -0.77 14.00 3.71
CA ASP A 24 -0.19 14.34 5.01
C ASP A 24 0.91 13.36 5.48
N GLY A 25 1.26 12.38 4.65
CA GLY A 25 2.24 11.32 4.94
C GLY A 25 1.73 10.25 5.92
N LYS A 26 0.49 10.35 6.42
CA LYS A 26 -0.03 9.43 7.44
C LYS A 26 -0.69 8.22 6.83
N THR A 27 -0.59 7.10 7.55
CA THR A 27 -1.30 5.88 7.16
C THR A 27 -2.78 6.06 7.53
N PRO A 28 -3.73 5.76 6.63
CA PRO A 28 -5.15 5.89 6.93
C PRO A 28 -5.55 4.98 8.10
N SER A 29 -6.43 5.47 8.97
CA SER A 29 -6.92 4.67 10.11
C SER A 29 -7.84 3.53 9.65
N THR A 30 -7.99 2.49 10.47
CA THR A 30 -8.89 1.35 10.20
C THR A 30 -10.34 1.78 9.99
N ARG A 31 -10.78 2.87 10.64
CA ARG A 31 -12.11 3.47 10.43
C ARG A 31 -12.25 4.08 9.04
N VAL A 32 -11.23 4.81 8.58
CA VAL A 32 -11.20 5.40 7.23
C VAL A 32 -11.17 4.30 6.17
N ILE A 33 -10.38 3.25 6.38
CA ILE A 33 -10.32 2.09 5.48
C ILE A 33 -11.68 1.40 5.41
N ALA A 34 -12.29 1.10 6.57
CA ALA A 34 -13.60 0.45 6.62
C ALA A 34 -14.66 1.28 5.87
N ALA A 35 -14.74 2.59 6.13
CA ALA A 35 -15.66 3.47 5.40
C ALA A 35 -15.43 3.43 3.88
N ALA A 36 -14.17 3.43 3.45
CA ALA A 36 -13.80 3.35 2.04
C ALA A 36 -14.08 2.00 1.37
N THR A 37 -14.44 0.95 2.12
CA THR A 37 -14.86 -0.33 1.54
C THR A 37 -16.28 -0.32 0.94
N ALA A 38 -17.05 0.75 1.21
CA ALA A 38 -18.38 0.93 0.63
C ALA A 38 -18.32 0.92 -0.92
N GLN A 39 -19.41 0.48 -1.56
CA GLN A 39 -19.50 0.46 -3.02
C GLN A 39 -19.66 1.85 -3.63
N ALA A 40 -20.30 2.77 -2.90
CA ALA A 40 -20.51 4.15 -3.28
C ALA A 40 -20.16 5.09 -2.10
N PRO A 41 -19.80 6.35 -2.37
CA PRO A 41 -19.60 7.35 -1.32
C PRO A 41 -20.82 7.43 -0.39
N GLY A 42 -20.60 7.32 0.93
CA GLY A 42 -21.68 7.31 1.94
C GLY A 42 -22.48 6.01 2.05
N GLY A 43 -22.15 4.98 1.27
CA GLY A 43 -22.80 3.67 1.32
C GLY A 43 -22.38 2.84 2.54
N LYS A 44 -23.08 1.71 2.75
CA LYS A 44 -22.74 0.77 3.82
C LYS A 44 -21.36 0.12 3.55
N PRO A 45 -20.43 0.16 4.51
CA PRO A 45 -19.15 -0.56 4.43
C PRO A 45 -19.34 -2.06 4.20
N ALA A 46 -18.43 -2.68 3.45
CA ALA A 46 -18.39 -4.13 3.28
C ALA A 46 -17.94 -4.85 4.58
N MET A 47 -17.26 -4.14 5.47
CA MET A 47 -16.82 -4.66 6.77
C MET A 47 -16.66 -3.55 7.81
N THR A 48 -16.65 -3.93 9.08
CA THR A 48 -16.40 -3.02 10.20
C THR A 48 -14.91 -2.73 10.35
N HIS A 49 -14.58 -1.64 11.05
CA HIS A 49 -13.19 -1.30 11.37
C HIS A 49 -12.48 -2.36 12.23
N GLN A 50 -13.23 -3.09 13.08
CA GLN A 50 -12.68 -4.21 13.85
C GLN A 50 -12.22 -5.33 12.90
N VAL A 51 -13.06 -5.72 11.93
CA VAL A 51 -12.69 -6.74 10.94
C VAL A 51 -11.48 -6.30 10.12
N VAL A 52 -11.39 -5.01 9.74
CA VAL A 52 -10.18 -4.48 9.09
C VAL A 52 -8.95 -4.66 9.98
N ASN A 53 -9.06 -4.32 11.27
CA ASN A 53 -7.96 -4.44 12.22
C ASN A 53 -7.50 -5.90 12.37
N ASP A 54 -8.43 -6.83 12.53
CA ASP A 54 -8.14 -8.26 12.67
C ASP A 54 -7.46 -8.82 11.41
N LEU A 55 -7.86 -8.36 10.21
CA LEU A 55 -7.20 -8.73 8.95
C LEU A 55 -5.79 -8.15 8.82
N LEU A 56 -5.56 -6.93 9.31
CA LEU A 56 -4.24 -6.29 9.29
C LEU A 56 -3.25 -6.96 10.24
N ASN A 57 -3.73 -7.43 11.39
CA ASN A 57 -2.92 -8.16 12.36
C ASN A 57 -2.73 -9.64 12.00
N GLY A 58 -3.57 -10.17 11.09
CA GLY A 58 -3.57 -11.58 10.73
C GLY A 58 -4.37 -12.47 11.69
N ASP A 59 -5.06 -11.88 12.67
CA ASP A 59 -6.01 -12.57 13.56
C ASP A 59 -7.17 -13.19 12.76
N LYS A 60 -7.52 -12.55 11.63
CA LYS A 60 -8.40 -13.11 10.59
C LYS A 60 -7.63 -13.19 9.28
N SER A 61 -7.81 -14.29 8.54
CA SER A 61 -7.11 -14.52 7.26
C SER A 61 -8.02 -14.86 6.08
N ASN A 62 -9.31 -15.13 6.33
CA ASN A 62 -10.25 -15.60 5.30
C ASN A 62 -11.46 -14.64 5.14
N PRO A 63 -11.27 -13.44 4.55
CA PRO A 63 -12.37 -12.54 4.21
C PRO A 63 -13.19 -13.07 3.03
N THR A 64 -14.46 -12.66 2.94
CA THR A 64 -15.30 -13.00 1.78
C THR A 64 -14.86 -12.26 0.51
N ILE A 65 -15.32 -12.71 -0.67
CA ILE A 65 -15.04 -12.04 -1.95
C ILE A 65 -15.51 -10.57 -1.93
N SER A 66 -16.69 -10.29 -1.36
CA SER A 66 -17.20 -8.92 -1.24
C SER A 66 -16.31 -8.04 -0.34
N GLN A 67 -15.76 -8.63 0.72
CA GLN A 67 -14.82 -7.97 1.62
C GLN A 67 -13.48 -7.69 0.91
N LEU A 68 -12.95 -8.65 0.15
CA LEU A 68 -11.75 -8.48 -0.66
C LEU A 68 -11.92 -7.39 -1.71
N ALA A 69 -13.04 -7.39 -2.45
CA ALA A 69 -13.33 -6.34 -3.42
C ALA A 69 -13.46 -4.95 -2.75
N GLY A 70 -14.08 -4.89 -1.57
CA GLY A 70 -14.15 -3.67 -0.77
C GLY A 70 -12.77 -3.16 -0.34
N LEU A 71 -11.89 -4.05 0.15
CA LEU A 71 -10.53 -3.71 0.54
C LEU A 71 -9.68 -3.27 -0.65
N ALA A 72 -9.75 -3.98 -1.76
CA ALA A 72 -9.04 -3.67 -2.99
C ALA A 72 -9.38 -2.27 -3.50
N ARG A 73 -10.68 -1.91 -3.53
CA ARG A 73 -11.15 -0.56 -3.83
C ARG A 73 -10.63 0.45 -2.80
N ALA A 74 -10.79 0.14 -1.52
CA ALA A 74 -10.33 1.00 -0.44
C ALA A 74 -8.81 1.23 -0.49
N LEU A 75 -8.01 0.32 -1.04
CA LEU A 75 -6.56 0.39 -1.08
C LEU A 75 -5.99 0.71 -2.48
N ASN A 76 -6.86 0.98 -3.46
CA ASN A 76 -6.48 1.20 -4.87
C ASN A 76 -5.57 0.09 -5.42
N SER A 77 -5.95 -1.17 -5.18
CA SER A 77 -5.19 -2.36 -5.58
C SER A 77 -6.05 -3.28 -6.44
N PRO A 78 -5.46 -4.05 -7.37
CA PRO A 78 -6.10 -5.22 -7.97
C PRO A 78 -6.65 -6.16 -6.90
N VAL A 79 -7.87 -6.67 -7.11
CA VAL A 79 -8.49 -7.61 -6.15
C VAL A 79 -7.68 -8.91 -6.07
N ALA A 80 -7.19 -9.38 -7.23
CA ALA A 80 -6.43 -10.61 -7.34
C ALA A 80 -5.17 -10.61 -6.47
N TYR A 81 -4.54 -9.45 -6.24
CA TYR A 81 -3.35 -9.37 -5.38
C TYR A 81 -3.66 -9.82 -3.95
N LEU A 82 -4.88 -9.63 -3.46
CA LEU A 82 -5.27 -10.06 -2.11
C LEU A 82 -5.57 -11.57 -2.02
N LEU A 83 -5.57 -12.30 -3.12
CA LEU A 83 -5.79 -13.75 -3.14
C LEU A 83 -4.49 -14.52 -2.86
N PRO A 84 -4.58 -15.73 -2.27
CA PRO A 84 -3.46 -16.66 -2.15
C PRO A 84 -2.78 -16.94 -3.49
N GLY A 85 -1.45 -16.96 -3.52
CA GLY A 85 -0.63 -17.29 -4.70
C GLY A 85 -0.43 -16.14 -5.71
N TYR A 86 -1.09 -14.99 -5.52
CA TYR A 86 -0.96 -13.83 -6.42
C TYR A 86 -0.14 -12.71 -5.76
N ASN A 87 1.18 -12.72 -5.99
CA ASN A 87 2.10 -11.78 -5.32
C ASN A 87 2.56 -10.61 -6.21
N GLY A 88 2.31 -10.67 -7.53
CA GLY A 88 2.72 -9.65 -8.49
C GLY A 88 1.81 -8.42 -8.52
N LEU A 89 1.92 -7.50 -7.56
CA LEU A 89 1.13 -6.27 -7.55
C LEU A 89 1.31 -5.46 -8.85
N THR A 90 2.55 -5.32 -9.34
CA THR A 90 2.87 -4.59 -10.56
C THR A 90 2.24 -5.22 -11.80
N SER A 91 2.42 -6.53 -11.99
CA SER A 91 1.90 -7.23 -13.17
C SER A 91 0.37 -7.25 -13.18
N LEU A 92 -0.27 -7.45 -12.02
CA LEU A 92 -1.73 -7.38 -11.89
C LEU A 92 -2.27 -5.97 -12.16
N ALA A 93 -1.58 -4.93 -11.68
CA ALA A 93 -1.99 -3.55 -11.96
C ALA A 93 -1.88 -3.22 -13.46
N VAL A 94 -0.85 -3.72 -14.14
CA VAL A 94 -0.70 -3.56 -15.60
C VAL A 94 -1.82 -4.30 -16.33
N TYR A 95 -2.08 -5.55 -15.94
CA TYR A 95 -3.12 -6.39 -16.54
C TYR A 95 -4.51 -5.74 -16.45
N GLU A 96 -4.88 -5.16 -15.30
CA GLU A 96 -6.19 -4.51 -15.14
C GLU A 96 -6.30 -3.20 -15.94
N LYS A 97 -5.23 -2.38 -15.97
CA LYS A 97 -5.26 -1.02 -16.53
C LYS A 97 -5.05 -0.96 -18.04
N HIS A 98 -4.25 -1.84 -18.61
CA HIS A 98 -3.82 -1.73 -20.01
C HIS A 98 -4.42 -2.85 -20.86
N GLN A 99 -5.31 -2.48 -21.79
CA GLN A 99 -5.91 -3.43 -22.72
C GLN A 99 -4.86 -4.11 -23.60
N ASP A 100 -3.90 -3.34 -24.11
CA ASP A 100 -2.83 -3.84 -24.98
C ASP A 100 -1.94 -4.86 -24.26
N ALA A 101 -1.74 -4.72 -22.94
CA ALA A 101 -1.01 -5.71 -22.15
C ALA A 101 -1.77 -7.05 -22.08
N ARG A 102 -3.11 -7.02 -21.96
CA ARG A 102 -3.92 -8.23 -22.03
C ARG A 102 -3.91 -8.85 -23.42
N GLU A 103 -3.86 -8.02 -24.45
CA GLU A 103 -3.72 -8.49 -25.83
C GLU A 103 -2.37 -9.17 -26.08
N ALA A 104 -1.26 -8.55 -25.67
CA ALA A 104 0.06 -9.16 -25.75
C ALA A 104 0.13 -10.53 -25.05
N LEU A 105 -0.46 -10.65 -23.86
CA LEU A 105 -0.53 -11.94 -23.15
C LEU A 105 -1.36 -13.00 -23.89
N ARG A 106 -2.43 -12.60 -24.59
CA ARG A 106 -3.21 -13.53 -25.43
C ARG A 106 -2.42 -13.97 -26.66
N LEU A 107 -1.69 -13.05 -27.30
CA LEU A 107 -0.86 -13.36 -28.47
C LEU A 107 0.28 -14.32 -28.13
N VAL A 108 0.83 -14.25 -26.91
CA VAL A 108 1.86 -15.18 -26.44
C VAL A 108 1.33 -16.59 -26.17
N HIS A 109 0.01 -16.77 -25.99
CA HIS A 109 -0.58 -18.07 -25.60
C HIS A 109 -0.15 -19.21 -26.52
N ASP A 110 -0.22 -19.00 -27.83
CA ASP A 110 0.08 -20.01 -28.85
C ASP A 110 1.58 -20.12 -29.18
N LEU A 111 2.40 -19.21 -28.66
CA LEU A 111 3.85 -19.16 -28.88
C LEU A 111 4.64 -19.89 -27.77
N GLY A 112 4.00 -20.18 -26.64
CA GLY A 112 4.61 -20.90 -25.52
C GLY A 112 5.79 -20.15 -24.87
N GLU A 113 6.72 -20.91 -24.28
CA GLU A 113 7.86 -20.37 -23.51
C GLU A 113 8.80 -19.52 -24.37
N ALA A 114 9.03 -19.91 -25.63
CA ALA A 114 9.88 -19.18 -26.56
C ALA A 114 9.32 -17.79 -26.86
N GLY A 115 8.02 -17.69 -27.18
CA GLY A 115 7.37 -16.40 -27.40
C GLY A 115 7.35 -15.52 -26.16
N ALA A 116 7.19 -16.11 -24.97
CA ALA A 116 7.26 -15.36 -23.72
C ALA A 116 8.67 -14.78 -23.47
N ALA A 117 9.72 -15.55 -23.79
CA ALA A 117 11.10 -15.08 -23.69
C ALA A 117 11.39 -13.94 -24.67
N GLU A 118 10.96 -14.06 -25.92
CA GLU A 118 11.10 -13.00 -26.94
C GLU A 118 10.36 -11.72 -26.54
N LEU A 119 9.11 -11.83 -26.04
CA LEU A 119 8.37 -10.68 -25.55
C LEU A 119 9.07 -9.99 -24.37
N LEU A 120 9.69 -10.77 -23.48
CA LEU A 120 10.44 -10.23 -22.35
C LEU A 120 11.67 -9.45 -22.81
N GLU A 121 12.45 -9.98 -23.76
CA GLU A 121 13.61 -9.28 -24.32
C GLU A 121 13.18 -8.00 -25.07
N ALA A 122 12.14 -8.08 -25.90
CA ALA A 122 11.58 -6.91 -26.57
C ALA A 122 11.15 -5.81 -25.57
N ALA A 123 10.53 -6.20 -24.45
CA ALA A 123 10.17 -5.27 -23.39
C ALA A 123 11.39 -4.62 -22.73
N ARG A 124 12.49 -5.37 -22.52
CA ARG A 124 13.77 -4.83 -21.99
C ARG A 124 14.41 -3.85 -22.96
N GLU A 125 14.42 -4.15 -24.25
CA GLU A 125 14.93 -3.25 -25.29
C GLU A 125 14.12 -1.95 -25.39
N ILE A 126 12.78 -2.04 -25.31
CA ILE A 126 11.91 -0.87 -25.25
C ILE A 126 12.28 -0.01 -24.03
N ARG A 127 12.46 -0.61 -22.85
CA ARG A 127 12.87 0.11 -21.63
C ARG A 127 14.19 0.84 -21.81
N LEU A 128 15.20 0.20 -22.41
CA LEU A 128 16.49 0.83 -22.73
C LEU A 128 16.32 2.05 -23.65
N ARG A 129 15.54 1.91 -24.73
CA ARG A 129 15.27 3.02 -25.67
C ARG A 129 14.58 4.20 -25.00
N HIS A 130 13.78 3.96 -23.97
CA HIS A 130 13.13 5.00 -23.16
C HIS A 130 14.00 5.52 -22.00
N GLY A 131 15.29 5.14 -21.94
CA GLY A 131 16.25 5.67 -20.97
C GLY A 131 16.16 5.04 -19.57
N HIS A 132 15.47 3.90 -19.43
CA HIS A 132 15.46 3.16 -18.17
C HIS A 132 16.71 2.27 -18.09
N SER A 133 17.61 2.58 -17.16
CA SER A 133 18.82 1.79 -16.88
C SER A 133 18.53 0.50 -16.09
N ASP A 134 17.45 0.48 -15.30
CA ASP A 134 16.97 -0.73 -14.64
C ASP A 134 16.02 -1.52 -15.54
N LEU A 135 16.48 -2.68 -15.99
CA LEU A 135 15.72 -3.60 -16.85
C LEU A 135 14.81 -4.53 -16.05
N THR A 136 14.99 -4.58 -14.74
CA THR A 136 14.12 -5.31 -13.84
C THR A 136 13.04 -4.38 -13.30
N VAL A 137 11.83 -4.90 -13.17
CA VAL A 137 10.72 -4.18 -12.52
C VAL A 137 10.28 -5.05 -11.34
N PRO A 138 10.30 -4.54 -10.10
CA PRO A 138 9.91 -5.34 -8.96
C PRO A 138 8.44 -5.74 -9.03
N GLU A 139 8.15 -6.97 -8.62
CA GLU A 139 6.77 -7.50 -8.53
C GLU A 139 5.89 -6.66 -7.61
N VAL A 140 6.48 -6.11 -6.55
CA VAL A 140 5.87 -5.18 -5.62
C VAL A 140 6.74 -3.92 -5.59
N PRO A 141 6.27 -2.76 -6.07
CA PRO A 141 7.10 -1.57 -6.08
C PRO A 141 7.36 -1.09 -4.66
N GLU A 142 8.55 -0.56 -4.42
CA GLU A 142 8.91 -0.02 -3.11
C GLU A 142 7.93 1.06 -2.66
N PRO A 143 7.64 1.16 -1.35
CA PRO A 143 6.85 2.26 -0.82
C PRO A 143 7.55 3.59 -1.10
N LEU A 144 6.81 4.60 -1.58
CA LEU A 144 7.35 5.95 -1.72
C LEU A 144 7.86 6.44 -0.35
N HIS A 145 9.10 6.90 -0.30
CA HIS A 145 9.65 7.49 0.92
C HIS A 145 8.76 8.65 1.37
N PRO A 146 8.42 8.76 2.67
CA PRO A 146 7.66 9.90 3.15
C PRO A 146 8.45 11.16 2.85
N ALA A 147 7.78 12.19 2.32
CA ALA A 147 8.33 13.54 2.31
C ALA A 147 8.74 13.87 3.76
N ALA A 148 9.95 14.44 3.93
CA ALA A 148 10.46 14.77 5.26
C ALA A 148 9.41 15.59 6.02
N GLU A 149 8.98 15.11 7.19
CA GLU A 149 8.07 15.87 8.03
C GLU A 149 8.75 17.21 8.35
N PRO A 150 8.09 18.37 8.11
CA PRO A 150 8.60 19.62 8.63
C PRO A 150 8.71 19.50 10.15
N PRO A 151 9.79 20.02 10.77
CA PRO A 151 10.04 19.86 12.19
C PRO A 151 8.81 20.32 12.98
N ARG A 152 8.21 19.40 13.73
CA ARG A 152 7.00 19.69 14.51
C ARG A 152 7.36 20.76 15.55
N PRO A 153 6.61 21.88 15.65
CA PRO A 153 6.84 22.87 16.69
C PRO A 153 6.73 22.20 18.06
N GLY A 154 7.75 22.45 18.88
CA GLY A 154 8.07 21.69 20.08
C GLY A 154 6.91 21.51 21.05
N ARG A 155 6.72 20.25 21.48
CA ARG A 155 5.98 19.91 22.69
C ARG A 155 6.66 20.66 23.84
N ARG A 156 5.98 21.64 24.46
CA ARG A 156 6.50 22.37 25.64
C ARG A 156 7.05 21.36 26.64
N ARG A 157 8.37 21.38 26.85
CA ARG A 157 9.03 20.61 27.90
C ARG A 157 8.34 20.96 29.21
N ARG A 158 7.91 19.94 29.97
CA ARG A 158 7.51 20.16 31.37
C ARG A 158 8.75 20.67 32.09
N LEU A 159 8.67 21.90 32.61
CA LEU A 159 9.72 22.49 33.42
C LEU A 159 10.01 21.57 34.59
N SER A 160 11.29 21.38 34.86
CA SER A 160 11.75 20.60 36.01
C SER A 160 11.35 21.27 37.32
N PHE A 161 11.30 20.51 38.41
CA PHE A 161 10.85 21.00 39.72
C PHE A 161 11.67 22.20 40.22
N THR A 162 12.95 22.26 39.85
CA THR A 162 13.87 23.37 40.11
C THR A 162 13.52 24.63 39.30
N GLU A 163 13.19 24.49 38.01
CA GLU A 163 12.76 25.63 37.18
C GLU A 163 11.40 26.20 37.62
N ALA A 164 10.53 25.36 38.18
CA ALA A 164 9.26 25.82 38.75
C ALA A 164 9.46 26.59 40.07
N ALA A 165 10.44 26.18 40.89
CA ALA A 165 10.77 26.85 42.15
C ALA A 165 11.42 28.22 41.93
N GLU A 166 12.35 28.35 40.99
CA GLU A 166 12.99 29.63 40.64
C GLU A 166 11.97 30.65 40.13
N ARG A 167 10.97 30.20 39.37
CA ARG A 167 9.90 31.07 38.88
C ARG A 167 8.96 31.54 39.99
N ALA A 168 8.67 30.67 40.95
CA ALA A 168 7.85 31.02 42.12
C ALA A 168 8.57 32.02 43.06
N VAL A 169 9.91 31.94 43.16
CA VAL A 169 10.72 32.93 43.89
C VAL A 169 10.72 34.27 43.15
N SER A 170 10.89 34.26 41.82
CA SER A 170 10.85 35.48 41.01
C SER A 170 9.49 36.20 41.04
N ASP A 171 8.38 35.47 41.17
CA ASP A 171 7.04 36.07 41.30
C ASP A 171 6.77 36.65 42.70
N LEU A 172 7.57 36.27 43.71
CA LEU A 172 7.48 36.75 45.10
C LEU A 172 8.37 37.98 45.37
N GLU A 173 9.46 38.14 44.61
CA GLU A 173 10.39 39.28 44.70
C GLU A 173 10.03 40.44 43.74
N GLY A 174 8.77 40.47 43.25
CA GLY A 174 8.30 41.31 42.16
C GLY A 174 8.81 42.76 42.13
N THR A 175 9.28 43.16 40.95
CA THR A 175 9.25 44.54 40.46
C THR A 175 8.09 44.73 39.50
#